data_AF-A0A5B0BFZ3-F1
#
_entry.id   AF-A0A5B0BFZ3-F1
#
_cell.length_a   1.000
_cell.length_b   1.000
_cell.length_c   1.000
_cell.angle_alpha   90.00
_cell.angle_beta   90.00
_cell.angle_gamma   90.00
#
_symmetry.space_group_name_H-M   'P 1'
#
loop_
_entity.id
_entity.type
_entity.pdbx_description
1 polymer ?
#
loop_
_entity_poly.entity_id
_entity_poly.type
_entity_poly.pdbx_seq_one_letter_code
_entity_poly.pdbx_strand_id
1 'polypeptide(L)'
;MLVIGLLAHAPALAALLNSYKRFGPDTLAPWLIGWGLDNRSAMVRVLPERGTGTRLELRLGDASTNPYLLVAAASAAALLGVMDAEEPPAPLRGYGYDSARASLLPASLPAALDALEADSALTALLGKEFVSAYLTYKRDETGRFQRHVTDWEFAEYADHL
;
A
#
# COMPACT_ATOMS: atom_id res chain seq x y z
N MET A 1 17.48 5.34 1.33
CA MET A 1 17.47 4.90 -0.07
C MET A 1 16.39 3.84 -0.35
N LEU A 2 16.58 2.52 -0.17
CA LEU A 2 15.51 1.54 -0.50
C LEU A 2 14.17 1.81 0.21
N VAL A 3 14.25 2.15 1.51
CA VAL A 3 13.07 2.43 2.33
C VAL A 3 12.32 3.67 1.84
N ILE A 4 13.01 4.77 1.50
CA ILE A 4 12.32 6.01 1.10
C ILE A 4 11.51 5.81 -0.18
N GLY A 5 12.05 5.06 -1.15
CA GLY A 5 11.31 4.74 -2.37
C GLY A 5 10.02 3.95 -2.09
N LEU A 6 10.09 2.94 -1.21
CA LEU A 6 8.89 2.20 -0.78
C LEU A 6 7.87 3.10 -0.07
N LEU A 7 8.30 4.11 0.68
CA LEU A 7 7.39 5.04 1.36
C LEU A 7 6.78 6.06 0.39
N ALA A 8 7.59 6.65 -0.49
CA ALA A 8 7.16 7.65 -1.46
C ALA A 8 6.10 7.10 -2.41
N HIS A 9 6.28 5.85 -2.86
CA HIS A 9 5.38 5.18 -3.79
C HIS A 9 4.32 4.31 -3.10
N ALA A 10 4.24 4.33 -1.76
CA ALA A 10 3.30 3.51 -1.00
C ALA A 10 1.82 3.67 -1.42
N PRO A 11 1.32 4.90 -1.71
CA PRO A 11 -0.04 5.06 -2.19
C PRO A 11 -0.32 4.33 -3.50
N ALA A 12 0.63 4.35 -4.44
CA ALA A 12 0.53 3.65 -5.72
C ALA A 12 0.66 2.13 -5.55
N LEU A 13 1.58 1.67 -4.70
CA LEU A 13 1.73 0.24 -4.39
C LEU A 13 0.47 -0.37 -3.77
N ALA A 14 -0.30 0.43 -3.01
CA ALA A 14 -1.56 -0.02 -2.43
C ALA A 14 -2.59 -0.44 -3.50
N ALA A 15 -2.50 0.10 -4.71
CA ALA A 15 -3.42 -0.24 -5.82
C ALA A 15 -3.35 -1.72 -6.24
N LEU A 16 -2.26 -2.41 -5.88
CA LEU A 16 -2.06 -3.82 -6.18
C LEU A 16 -2.84 -4.76 -5.24
N LEU A 17 -3.46 -4.21 -4.21
CA LEU A 17 -4.18 -4.92 -3.16
C LEU A 17 -5.70 -4.84 -3.38
N ASN A 18 -6.42 -5.81 -2.80
CA ASN A 18 -7.89 -5.76 -2.73
C ASN A 18 -8.44 -5.70 -1.28
N SER A 19 -7.60 -5.80 -0.25
CA SER A 19 -8.06 -5.97 1.15
C SER A 19 -8.04 -4.69 1.98
N TYR A 20 -8.70 -3.62 1.54
CA TYR A 20 -8.68 -2.32 2.25
C TYR A 20 -9.36 -2.35 3.62
N LYS A 21 -10.34 -3.24 3.82
CA LYS A 21 -11.05 -3.42 5.12
C LYS A 21 -10.13 -3.91 6.25
N ARG A 22 -8.93 -4.41 5.93
CA ARG A 22 -7.96 -4.80 6.95
C ARG A 22 -7.16 -3.62 7.48
N PHE A 23 -7.13 -2.49 6.76
CA PHE A 23 -6.40 -1.31 7.22
C PHE A 23 -7.21 -0.64 8.33
N GLY A 24 -6.59 -0.51 9.49
CA GLY A 24 -7.21 0.13 10.64
C GLY A 24 -6.38 -0.08 11.90
N PRO A 25 -6.65 0.72 12.95
CA PRO A 25 -6.02 0.52 14.24
C PRO A 25 -6.28 -0.89 14.78
N ASP A 26 -5.30 -1.46 15.48
CA ASP A 26 -5.37 -2.77 16.15
C ASP A 26 -5.60 -3.99 15.26
N THR A 27 -5.54 -3.85 13.94
CA THR A 27 -5.65 -4.99 12.98
C THR A 27 -4.33 -5.73 12.76
N LEU A 28 -3.23 -5.23 13.33
CA LEU A 28 -1.84 -5.60 13.00
C LEU A 28 -1.42 -5.35 11.54
N ALA A 29 -2.33 -4.93 10.66
CA ALA A 29 -2.01 -4.48 9.31
C ALA A 29 -1.47 -3.04 9.35
N PRO A 30 -0.56 -2.67 8.43
CA PRO A 30 -0.06 -1.31 8.39
C PRO A 30 -1.16 -0.34 7.98
N TRP A 31 -1.23 0.78 8.68
CA TRP A 31 -2.17 1.87 8.40
C TRP A 31 -1.46 3.17 8.01
N LEU A 32 -0.26 3.37 8.57
CA LEU A 32 0.61 4.52 8.29
C LEU A 32 1.71 4.16 7.29
N ILE A 33 2.00 5.10 6.39
CA ILE A 33 3.14 5.09 5.49
C ILE A 33 4.39 5.45 6.30
N GLY A 34 5.03 4.43 6.86
CA GLY A 34 6.26 4.62 7.61
C GLY A 34 7.05 3.34 7.77
N TRP A 35 8.26 3.50 8.30
CA TRP A 35 9.18 2.40 8.55
C TRP A 35 9.60 2.37 10.01
N GLY A 36 10.05 1.23 10.51
CA GLY A 36 10.59 1.13 11.87
C GLY A 36 11.45 -0.11 12.09
N LEU A 37 12.32 -0.01 13.08
CA LEU A 37 13.16 -1.13 13.55
C LEU A 37 12.30 -2.08 14.37
N ASP A 38 12.17 -3.31 13.89
CA ASP A 38 11.33 -4.36 14.46
C ASP A 38 9.87 -3.94 14.78
N ASN A 39 9.37 -2.90 14.10
CA ASN A 39 8.08 -2.30 14.41
C ASN A 39 6.95 -2.95 13.60
N ARG A 40 6.11 -3.76 14.26
CA ARG A 40 4.95 -4.44 13.67
C ARG A 40 3.73 -3.56 13.43
N SER A 41 3.84 -2.25 13.61
CA SER A 41 2.80 -1.29 13.18
C SER A 41 3.23 -0.52 11.92
N ALA A 42 4.51 -0.55 11.58
CA ALA A 42 5.04 0.10 10.38
C ALA A 42 4.72 -0.70 9.11
N MET A 43 4.60 0.00 7.99
CA MET A 43 4.46 -0.59 6.66
C MET A 43 5.75 -1.28 6.21
N VAL A 44 6.90 -0.65 6.42
CA VAL A 44 8.21 -1.27 6.19
C VAL A 44 8.86 -1.59 7.53
N ARG A 45 8.95 -2.87 7.86
CA ARG A 45 9.65 -3.32 9.07
C ARG A 45 11.07 -3.73 8.72
N VAL A 46 12.04 -3.12 9.40
CA VAL A 46 13.45 -3.52 9.31
C VAL A 46 13.68 -4.52 10.42
N LEU A 47 13.98 -5.77 10.07
CA LEU A 47 14.19 -6.83 11.06
C LEU A 47 15.50 -6.61 11.84
N PRO A 48 15.64 -7.11 13.08
CA PRO A 48 16.81 -6.89 13.92
C PRO A 48 18.09 -7.60 13.43
N GLU A 49 17.96 -8.65 12.63
CA GLU A 49 19.10 -9.41 12.11
C GLU A 49 20.02 -8.53 11.25
N ARG A 50 21.33 -8.77 11.35
CA ARG A 50 22.39 -8.03 10.66
C ARG A 50 23.31 -8.99 9.90
N GLY A 51 24.17 -8.44 9.04
CA GLY A 51 25.02 -9.23 8.15
C GLY A 51 24.20 -9.83 7.00
N THR A 52 24.42 -11.10 6.70
CA THR A 52 23.72 -11.82 5.61
C THR A 52 22.22 -11.98 5.85
N GLY A 53 21.74 -11.84 7.08
CA GLY A 53 20.32 -11.88 7.43
C GLY A 53 19.59 -10.55 7.32
N THR A 54 20.27 -9.46 6.94
CA THR A 54 19.67 -8.11 6.86
C THR A 54 18.58 -8.08 5.80
N ARG A 55 17.35 -7.77 6.20
CA ARG A 55 16.20 -7.75 5.29
C ARG A 55 15.13 -6.75 5.73
N LEU A 56 14.34 -6.34 4.74
CA LEU A 56 13.14 -5.53 4.91
C LEU A 56 11.91 -6.42 4.75
N GLU A 57 10.90 -6.19 5.58
CA GLU A 57 9.57 -6.77 5.44
C GLU A 57 8.61 -5.68 4.97
N LEU A 58 8.12 -5.80 3.73
CA LEU A 58 7.05 -4.95 3.22
C LEU A 58 5.71 -5.57 3.62
N ARG A 59 5.03 -4.92 4.57
CA ARG A 59 3.80 -5.45 5.20
C ARG A 59 2.53 -5.01 4.47
N LEU A 60 2.72 -4.42 3.28
CA LEU A 60 1.66 -3.93 2.42
C LEU A 60 0.95 -5.05 1.66
N GLY A 61 1.59 -6.19 1.36
CA GLY A 61 0.94 -7.29 0.62
C GLY A 61 -0.17 -8.00 1.41
N ASP A 62 -1.13 -8.59 0.71
CA ASP A 62 -2.12 -9.55 1.25
C ASP A 62 -2.20 -10.81 0.39
N ALA A 63 -3.00 -11.80 0.80
CA ALA A 63 -3.17 -13.06 0.06
C ALA A 63 -3.91 -12.92 -1.28
N SER A 64 -4.59 -11.80 -1.53
CA SER A 64 -5.26 -11.50 -2.80
C SER A 64 -4.33 -10.84 -3.82
N THR A 65 -3.15 -10.40 -3.38
CA THR A 65 -2.19 -9.67 -4.21
C THR A 65 -1.50 -10.64 -5.18
N ASN A 66 -1.37 -10.26 -6.45
CA ASN A 66 -0.52 -11.00 -7.37
C ASN A 66 0.96 -10.85 -6.93
N PRO A 67 1.64 -11.93 -6.51
CA PRO A 67 2.98 -11.83 -5.93
C PRO A 67 4.01 -11.30 -6.92
N TYR A 68 3.86 -11.59 -8.22
CA TYR A 68 4.77 -11.10 -9.25
C TYR A 68 4.68 -9.59 -9.41
N LEU A 69 3.45 -9.05 -9.43
CA LEU A 69 3.23 -7.61 -9.55
C LEU A 69 3.74 -6.87 -8.32
N LEU A 70 3.49 -7.41 -7.12
CA LEU A 70 3.98 -6.79 -5.88
C LEU A 70 5.51 -6.74 -5.83
N VAL A 71 6.18 -7.85 -6.17
CA VAL A 71 7.66 -7.88 -6.19
C VAL A 71 8.21 -6.92 -7.24
N ALA A 72 7.63 -6.88 -8.45
CA ALA A 72 8.06 -5.97 -9.51
C ALA A 72 7.90 -4.51 -9.10
N ALA A 73 6.71 -4.12 -8.59
CA ALA A 73 6.44 -2.75 -8.20
C ALA A 73 7.22 -2.31 -6.95
N ALA A 74 7.37 -3.18 -5.95
CA ALA A 74 8.19 -2.88 -4.78
C ALA A 74 9.67 -2.71 -5.16
N SER A 75 10.17 -3.51 -6.10
CA SER A 75 11.55 -3.38 -6.59
C SER A 75 11.75 -2.09 -7.38
N ALA A 76 10.78 -1.73 -8.23
CA ALA A 76 10.79 -0.47 -8.97
C ALA A 76 10.75 0.75 -8.03
N ALA A 77 9.86 0.75 -7.04
CA ALA A 77 9.79 1.79 -6.02
C ALA A 77 11.10 1.90 -5.22
N ALA A 78 11.68 0.78 -4.80
CA ALA A 78 12.94 0.78 -4.08
C ALA A 78 14.11 1.29 -4.95
N LEU A 79 14.11 0.97 -6.25
CA LEU A 79 15.09 1.49 -7.21
C LEU A 79 14.97 3.02 -7.36
N LEU A 80 13.76 3.56 -7.48
CA LEU A 80 13.53 5.01 -7.53
C LEU A 80 14.12 5.71 -6.30
N GLY A 81 13.85 5.19 -5.10
CA GLY A 81 14.45 5.73 -3.87
C GLY A 81 15.98 5.60 -3.77
N VAL A 82 16.61 4.70 -4.53
CA VAL A 82 18.07 4.64 -4.66
C VAL A 82 18.57 5.67 -5.67
N MET A 83 17.87 5.84 -6.80
CA MET A 83 18.22 6.80 -7.84
C MET A 83 18.12 8.24 -7.35
N ASP A 84 17.11 8.54 -6.53
CA ASP A 84 16.89 9.88 -5.97
C ASP A 84 17.82 10.18 -4.79
N ALA A 85 18.58 9.19 -4.31
CA ALA A 85 19.54 9.29 -3.22
C ALA A 85 18.99 9.91 -1.92
N GLU A 86 17.67 9.83 -1.70
CA GLU A 86 17.01 10.46 -0.58
C GLU A 86 17.14 9.62 0.71
N GLU A 87 17.21 10.31 1.85
CA GLU A 87 17.19 9.70 3.17
C GLU A 87 15.74 9.48 3.63
N PRO A 88 15.42 8.30 4.18
CA PRO A 88 14.10 8.08 4.75
C PRO A 88 13.90 8.97 5.99
N PRO A 89 12.64 9.35 6.30
CA PRO A 89 12.35 10.08 7.53
C PRO A 89 12.74 9.27 8.77
N ALA A 90 12.67 9.89 9.95
CA ALA A 90 12.93 9.18 11.20
C ALA A 90 12.01 7.94 11.36
N PRO A 91 12.52 6.82 11.91
CA PRO A 91 11.74 5.60 12.06
C PRO A 91 10.61 5.81 13.08
N LEU A 92 9.44 5.23 12.79
CA LEU A 92 8.32 5.15 13.71
C LEU A 92 8.70 4.37 14.97
N ARG A 93 8.47 4.98 16.13
CA ARG A 93 8.67 4.39 17.46
C ARG A 93 7.33 4.14 18.15
N GLY A 94 7.21 3.02 18.87
CA GLY A 94 5.97 2.62 19.52
C GLY A 94 4.88 2.19 18.53
N TYR A 95 3.64 2.12 19.01
CA TYR A 95 2.49 1.71 18.19
C TYR A 95 2.11 2.82 17.18
N GLY A 96 2.04 2.44 15.91
CA GLY A 96 1.70 3.28 14.76
C GLY A 96 0.20 3.50 14.57
N TYR A 97 -0.50 3.84 15.65
CA TYR A 97 -1.93 4.19 15.61
C TYR A 97 -2.18 5.70 15.71
N ASP A 98 -1.11 6.48 15.79
CA ASP A 98 -1.15 7.93 15.83
C ASP A 98 -0.91 8.50 14.42
N SER A 99 -2.00 8.93 13.77
CA SER A 99 -1.97 9.48 12.41
C SER A 99 -1.23 10.83 12.31
N ALA A 100 -0.87 11.46 13.43
CA ALA A 100 -0.01 12.65 13.40
C ALA A 100 1.46 12.31 13.08
N ARG A 101 1.87 11.03 13.13
CA ARG A 101 3.27 10.62 12.99
C ARG A 101 3.70 10.36 11.55
N ALA A 102 2.76 10.08 10.66
CA ALA A 102 3.03 9.76 9.25
C ALA A 102 1.74 9.81 8.43
N SER A 103 1.87 9.93 7.11
CA SER A 103 0.74 9.89 6.18
C SER A 103 0.01 8.55 6.21
N LEU A 104 -1.28 8.58 5.93
CA LEU A 104 -2.12 7.39 5.86
C LEU A 104 -2.00 6.69 4.50
N LEU A 105 -2.10 5.36 4.50
CA LEU A 105 -2.34 4.61 3.27
C LEU A 105 -3.72 4.95 2.68
N PRO A 106 -3.91 4.83 1.35
CA PRO A 106 -5.23 4.98 0.75
C PRO A 106 -6.25 4.06 1.41
N ALA A 107 -7.39 4.62 1.82
CA ALA A 107 -8.43 3.89 2.53
C ALA A 107 -9.34 3.05 1.62
N SER A 108 -9.16 3.13 0.30
CA SER A 108 -9.99 2.41 -0.67
C SER A 108 -9.22 2.14 -1.97
N LEU A 109 -9.69 1.13 -2.72
CA LEU A 109 -9.14 0.79 -4.04
C LEU A 109 -9.18 1.96 -5.03
N PRO A 110 -10.28 2.72 -5.19
CA PRO A 110 -10.30 3.89 -6.06
C PRO A 110 -9.19 4.90 -5.75
N ALA A 111 -9.04 5.27 -4.48
CA ALA A 111 -8.01 6.23 -4.06
C ALA A 111 -6.59 5.72 -4.35
N ALA A 112 -6.35 4.43 -4.22
CA ALA A 112 -5.05 3.83 -4.55
C ALA A 112 -4.82 3.78 -6.08
N LEU A 113 -5.85 3.49 -6.87
CA LEU A 113 -5.76 3.52 -8.34
C LEU A 113 -5.46 4.93 -8.86
N ASP A 114 -6.09 5.96 -8.28
CA ASP A 114 -5.80 7.35 -8.62
C ASP A 114 -4.36 7.73 -8.23
N ALA A 115 -3.87 7.23 -7.09
CA ALA A 115 -2.49 7.43 -6.69
C ALA A 115 -1.50 6.73 -7.63
N LEU A 116 -1.81 5.52 -8.11
CA LEU A 116 -1.00 4.82 -9.11
C LEU A 116 -0.97 5.58 -10.45
N GLU A 117 -2.10 6.10 -10.90
CA GLU A 117 -2.19 6.90 -12.13
C GLU A 117 -1.38 8.21 -12.03
N ALA A 118 -1.38 8.86 -10.86
CA ALA A 118 -0.61 10.07 -10.61
C ALA A 118 0.90 9.82 -10.46
N ASP A 119 1.32 8.60 -10.11
CA ASP A 119 2.71 8.24 -9.91
C ASP A 119 3.43 7.95 -11.24
N SER A 120 3.81 9.03 -11.92
CA SER A 120 4.44 8.95 -13.25
C SER A 120 5.78 8.21 -13.26
N ALA A 121 6.55 8.27 -12.16
CA ALA A 121 7.85 7.63 -12.05
C ALA A 121 7.72 6.12 -11.93
N LEU A 122 6.86 5.64 -11.01
CA LEU A 122 6.59 4.21 -10.87
C LEU A 122 5.90 3.66 -12.13
N THR A 123 4.95 4.41 -12.69
CA THR A 123 4.25 4.04 -13.92
C THR A 123 5.20 3.90 -15.12
N ALA A 124 6.22 4.75 -15.22
CA ALA A 124 7.23 4.64 -16.27
C ALA A 124 8.04 3.34 -16.16
N LEU A 125 8.41 2.93 -14.94
CA LEU A 125 9.16 1.68 -14.70
C LEU A 125 8.31 0.42 -14.90
N LEU A 126 7.04 0.46 -14.50
CA LEU A 126 6.11 -0.67 -14.68
C LEU A 126 5.60 -0.81 -16.12
N GLY A 127 5.72 0.25 -16.92
CA GLY A 127 5.23 0.33 -18.29
C GLY A 127 3.83 0.94 -18.36
N LYS A 128 3.71 2.04 -19.11
CA LYS A 128 2.46 2.82 -19.22
C LYS A 128 1.28 2.00 -19.75
N GLU A 129 1.51 1.14 -20.73
CA GLU A 129 0.47 0.29 -21.32
C GLU A 129 -0.07 -0.71 -20.31
N PHE A 130 0.84 -1.35 -19.54
CA PHE A 130 0.46 -2.27 -18.47
C PHE A 130 -0.36 -1.55 -17.40
N VAL A 131 0.12 -0.40 -16.90
CA VAL A 131 -0.58 0.37 -15.86
C VAL A 131 -1.95 0.83 -16.37
N SER A 132 -2.05 1.31 -17.61
CA SER A 132 -3.34 1.72 -18.21
C SER A 132 -4.34 0.57 -18.27
N ALA A 133 -3.90 -0.63 -18.69
CA ALA A 133 -4.75 -1.82 -18.72
C ALA A 133 -5.17 -2.25 -17.31
N TYR A 134 -4.24 -2.23 -16.36
CA TYR A 134 -4.49 -2.56 -14.95
C TYR A 134 -5.52 -1.62 -14.31
N LEU A 135 -5.33 -0.30 -14.48
CA LEU A 135 -6.25 0.73 -14.00
C LEU A 135 -7.66 0.54 -14.58
N THR A 136 -7.75 0.29 -15.89
CA THR A 136 -9.05 0.05 -16.56
C THR A 136 -9.77 -1.14 -15.94
N TYR A 137 -9.07 -2.27 -15.80
CA TYR A 137 -9.62 -3.49 -15.22
C TYR A 137 -10.07 -3.30 -13.76
N LYS A 138 -9.24 -2.67 -12.92
CA LYS A 138 -9.55 -2.46 -11.49
C LYS A 138 -10.61 -1.39 -11.24
N ARG A 139 -10.71 -0.37 -12.11
CA ARG A 139 -11.82 0.60 -12.07
C ARG A 139 -13.14 -0.06 -12.44
N ASP A 140 -13.18 -0.96 -13.43
CA ASP A 140 -14.38 -1.77 -13.71
C ASP A 140 -14.76 -2.67 -12.53
N GLU A 141 -13.78 -3.39 -11.94
CA GLU A 141 -13.98 -4.20 -10.74
C GLU A 141 -14.65 -3.39 -9.61
N THR A 142 -14.12 -2.19 -9.33
CA THR A 142 -14.69 -1.31 -8.31
C THR A 142 -16.07 -0.79 -8.69
N GLY A 143 -16.29 -0.42 -9.95
CA GLY A 143 -17.59 0.03 -10.43
C GLY A 143 -18.66 -1.05 -10.30
N ARG A 144 -18.31 -2.32 -10.54
CA ARG A 144 -19.22 -3.46 -10.28
C ARG A 144 -19.55 -3.60 -8.80
N PHE A 145 -18.55 -3.49 -7.92
CA PHE A 145 -18.77 -3.55 -6.47
C PHE A 145 -19.69 -2.43 -5.97
N GLN A 146 -19.49 -1.18 -6.43
CA GLN A 146 -20.30 -0.04 -6.02
C GLN A 146 -21.78 -0.11 -6.44
N ARG A 147 -22.10 -0.90 -7.47
CA ARG A 147 -23.49 -1.13 -7.92
C ARG A 147 -24.16 -2.31 -7.22
N HIS A 148 -23.41 -3.07 -6.42
CA HIS A 148 -23.92 -4.25 -5.74
C HIS A 148 -24.47 -3.87 -4.36
N VAL A 149 -25.75 -4.16 -4.12
CA VAL A 149 -26.37 -4.02 -2.80
C VAL A 149 -25.92 -5.20 -1.95
N THR A 150 -25.20 -4.93 -0.87
CA THR A 150 -24.70 -5.95 0.05
C THR A 150 -25.75 -6.37 1.07
N ASP A 151 -25.60 -7.58 1.61
CA ASP A 151 -26.45 -8.06 2.71
C ASP A 151 -26.42 -7.12 3.93
N TRP A 152 -25.28 -6.45 4.17
CA TRP A 152 -25.16 -5.46 5.24
C TRP A 152 -26.05 -4.23 5.00
N GLU A 153 -26.04 -3.67 3.78
CA GLU A 153 -26.92 -2.55 3.43
C GLU A 153 -28.40 -2.94 3.54
N PHE A 154 -28.74 -4.15 3.09
CA PHE A 154 -30.11 -4.64 3.23
C PHE A 154 -30.52 -4.78 4.70
N ALA A 155 -29.70 -5.42 5.53
CA ALA A 155 -29.98 -5.61 6.95
C ALA A 155 -30.06 -4.29 7.73
N GLU A 156 -29.25 -3.29 7.39
CA GLU A 156 -29.23 -1.99 8.07
C GLU A 156 -30.46 -1.13 7.74
N TYR A 157 -30.92 -1.14 6.48
CA TYR A 157 -31.92 -0.20 6.00
C TYR A 157 -33.30 -0.81 5.75
N ALA A 158 -33.45 -2.12 5.62
CA ALA A 158 -34.74 -2.75 5.28
C ALA A 158 -35.81 -2.56 6.37
N ASP A 159 -35.43 -2.49 7.65
CA ASP A 159 -36.36 -2.25 8.76
C ASP A 159 -36.84 -0.77 8.84
N HIS A 160 -36.24 0.11 8.03
CA HIS A 160 -36.57 1.53 7.92
C HIS A 160 -37.34 1.88 6.63
N LEU A 161 -37.65 0.89 5.80
CA LEU A 161 -38.47 1.00 4.58
C LEU A 161 -39.91 0.50 4.85
#